data_AF-A0A2M9PCB1-F1
#
_entry.id   AF-A0A2M9PCB1-F1
#
_cell.length_a   1.000
_cell.length_b   1.000
_cell.length_c   1.000
_cell.angle_alpha   90.00
_cell.angle_beta   90.00
_cell.angle_gamma   90.00
#
_symmetry.space_group_name_H-M   'P 1'
#
loop_
_entity.id
_entity.type
_entity.pdbx_description
1 polymer ?
#
loop_
_entity_poly.entity_id
_entity_poly.type
_entity_poly.pdbx_seq_one_letter_code
_entity_poly.pdbx_strand_id
1 'polypeptide(L)' 'MREDALKIVARPDGQHEVQTTAGDVLAVCANNAAAWRWIDRNTGSGREDTDRHYRIRNSERFS' A
#
# COMPACT_ATOMS: atom_id res chain seq x y z
N MET A 1 0.81 -15.43 -13.34
CA MET A 1 1.75 -14.30 -13.17
C MET A 1 1.97 -14.19 -11.67
N ARG A 2 3.19 -14.45 -11.18
CA ARG A 2 3.47 -14.35 -9.73
C ARG A 2 3.22 -12.89 -9.35
N GLU A 3 2.31 -12.65 -8.43
CA GLU A 3 2.09 -11.31 -7.90
C GLU A 3 3.36 -10.90 -7.17
N ASP A 4 4.18 -10.06 -7.80
CA ASP A 4 5.34 -9.46 -7.14
C ASP A 4 4.84 -8.68 -5.92
N ALA A 5 5.18 -9.18 -4.73
CA ALA A 5 4.77 -8.54 -3.49
C ALA A 5 5.36 -7.13 -3.43
N LEU A 6 4.51 -6.13 -3.22
CA LEU A 6 4.94 -4.74 -3.07
C LEU A 6 5.20 -4.43 -1.60
N LYS A 7 6.22 -3.64 -1.33
CA LYS A 7 6.54 -3.13 0.02
C LYS A 7 6.57 -1.61 0.02
N ILE A 8 6.26 -1.02 1.16
CA ILE A 8 6.39 0.42 1.37
C ILE A 8 7.60 0.69 2.27
N VAL A 9 8.50 1.55 1.80
CA VAL A 9 9.71 1.94 2.53
C VAL A 9 9.62 3.42 2.86
N ALA A 10 9.72 3.76 4.15
CA ALA A 10 9.79 5.15 4.59
C ALA A 10 11.19 5.70 4.29
N ARG A 11 11.23 6.89 3.69
CA ARG A 11 12.45 7.63 3.41
C ARG A 11 12.74 8.62 4.55
N PRO A 12 14.02 9.01 4.74
CA PRO A 12 14.41 9.98 5.75
C PRO A 12 13.87 11.41 5.49
N ASP A 13 13.42 11.70 4.27
CA ASP A 13 12.78 12.98 3.89
C ASP A 13 11.27 13.02 4.21
N GLY A 14 10.74 11.98 4.87
CA GLY A 14 9.32 11.86 5.23
C GLY A 14 8.43 11.27 4.13
N GLN A 15 8.98 11.04 2.93
CA GLN A 15 8.25 10.39 1.84
C GLN A 15 8.27 8.86 1.97
N HIS A 16 7.44 8.19 1.19
CA HIS A 16 7.23 6.75 1.23
C HIS A 16 7.33 6.16 -0.17
N GLU A 17 8.25 5.22 -0.37
CA GLU A 17 8.47 4.55 -1.64
C GLU A 17 7.66 3.26 -1.70
N VAL A 18 6.97 3.03 -2.80
CA VAL A 18 6.44 1.72 -3.15
C VAL A 18 7.50 1.00 -3.97
N GLN A 19 7.99 -0.12 -3.46
CA GLN A 19 9.05 -0.90 -4.09
C GLN A 19 8.59 -2.33 -4.39
N THR A 20 9.15 -2.95 -5.42
CA THR A 20 9.06 -4.40 -5.64
C THR A 20 9.93 -5.14 -4.60
N THR A 21 9.75 -6.47 -4.48
CA THR A 21 10.67 -7.32 -3.72
C THR A 21 12.10 -7.29 -4.25
N ALA A 22 12.31 -7.00 -5.53
CA ALA A 22 13.62 -6.84 -6.14
C ALA A 22 14.29 -5.48 -5.80
N GLY A 23 13.53 -4.54 -5.23
CA GLY A 23 14.02 -3.22 -4.83
C GLY A 23 13.78 -2.11 -5.85
N ASP A 24 13.07 -2.39 -6.95
CA ASP A 24 12.68 -1.38 -7.91
C ASP A 24 11.65 -0.43 -7.32
N VAL A 25 11.90 0.88 -7.40
CA VAL A 25 10.96 1.90 -6.95
C VAL A 25 9.92 2.14 -8.04
N LEU A 26 8.66 1.88 -7.71
CA LEU A 26 7.52 2.09 -8.62
C LEU A 26 6.85 3.45 -8.41
N ALA A 27 6.84 3.95 -7.18
CA ALA A 27 6.27 5.26 -6.85
C ALA A 27 6.88 5.85 -5.58
N VAL A 28 6.83 7.19 -5.48
CA VAL A 28 7.17 7.94 -4.26
C VAL A 28 5.94 8.74 -3.85
N CYS A 29 5.51 8.55 -2.61
CA CYS A 29 4.29 9.13 -2.06
C CYS A 29 4.62 10.02 -0.86
N ALA A 30 3.84 11.08 -0.67
CA ALA A 30 4.06 12.04 0.42
C ALA A 30 3.85 11.44 1.82
N ASN A 31 3.10 10.34 1.95
CA ASN A 31 2.84 9.66 3.22
C ASN A 31 2.48 8.19 3.00
N ASN A 32 2.48 7.41 4.09
CA ASN A 32 2.16 5.99 4.08
C ASN A 32 0.79 5.67 3.49
N ALA A 33 -0.23 6.47 3.80
CA ALA A 33 -1.58 6.27 3.30
C ALA A 33 -1.68 6.45 1.78
N ALA A 34 -0.96 7.42 1.21
CA ALA A 34 -0.88 7.64 -0.22
C ALA A 34 -0.16 6.48 -0.94
N ALA A 35 0.87 5.90 -0.34
CA ALA A 35 1.56 4.73 -0.87
C ALA A 35 0.65 3.49 -0.91
N TRP A 36 -0.12 3.25 0.15
CA TRP A 36 -1.12 2.16 0.15
C TRP A 36 -2.23 2.38 -0.89
N ARG A 37 -2.72 3.62 -1.04
CA ARG A 37 -3.69 3.95 -2.10
C ARG A 37 -3.11 3.78 -3.50
N TRP A 38 -1.81 4.01 -3.67
CA TRP A 38 -1.14 3.75 -4.94
C TRP A 38 -1.11 2.24 -5.23
N ILE A 39 -0.73 1.41 -4.25
CA ILE A 39 -0.77 -0.05 -4.39
C ILE A 39 -2.19 -0.51 -4.72
N ASP A 40 -3.19 0.00 -3.99
CA ASP A 40 -4.61 -0.29 -4.21
C ASP A 40 -5.05 -0.04 -5.65
N ARG A 41 -4.73 1.14 -6.18
CA ARG A 41 -5.18 1.56 -7.51
C ARG A 41 -4.43 0.87 -8.65
N ASN A 42 -3.17 0.49 -8.42
CA ASN A 42 -2.27 0.01 -9.47
C ASN A 42 -2.03 -1.51 -9.44
N THR A 43 -2.48 -2.21 -8.40
CA THR A 43 -2.46 -3.68 -8.35
C THR A 43 -3.90 -4.20 -8.30
N GLY A 44 -4.24 -5.17 -9.15
CA GLY A 44 -5.59 -5.73 -9.22
C GLY A 44 -6.08 -6.33 -7.88
N SER A 45 -5.15 -6.79 -7.05
CA SER A 45 -5.36 -7.34 -5.70
C SER A 45 -5.55 -6.27 -4.63
N GLY A 46 -5.11 -5.03 -4.91
CA GLY A 46 -5.27 -3.89 -4.03
C GLY A 46 -6.73 -3.61 -3.68
N ARG A 47 -7.63 -3.76 -4.66
CA ARG A 47 -9.07 -3.53 -4.48
C ARG A 47 -9.74 -4.55 -3.54
N GLU A 48 -9.27 -5.79 -3.50
CA GLU A 48 -9.75 -6.83 -2.56
C GLU A 48 -9.15 -6.64 -1.15
N ASP A 49 -7.87 -6.28 -1.06
CA ASP A 49 -7.21 -6.08 0.23
C ASP A 49 -7.61 -4.74 0.88
N THR A 50 -7.93 -3.71 0.08
CA THR A 50 -8.54 -2.46 0.56
C THR A 50 -9.94 -2.68 1.06
N ASP A 51 -10.79 -3.53 0.45
CA ASP A 51 -12.10 -3.88 1.04
C ASP A 51 -11.92 -4.61 2.38
N ARG A 52 -10.94 -5.52 2.47
CA ARG A 52 -10.62 -6.23 3.71
C ARG A 52 -10.02 -5.32 4.78
N HIS A 53 -9.09 -4.44 4.45
CA HIS A 53 -8.47 -3.49 5.38
C HIS A 53 -9.36 -2.29 5.71
N TYR A 54 -10.20 -1.82 4.78
CA TYR A 54 -11.28 -0.87 5.09
C TYR A 54 -12.31 -1.51 6.00
N ARG A 55 -12.69 -2.78 5.78
CA ARG A 55 -13.55 -3.51 6.73
C ARG A 55 -12.89 -3.60 8.09
N ILE A 56 -11.64 -4.07 8.19
CA ILE A 56 -10.90 -4.16 9.46
C ILE A 56 -10.80 -2.79 10.16
N ARG A 57 -10.56 -1.70 9.42
CA ARG A 57 -10.55 -0.33 9.98
C ARG A 57 -11.94 0.23 10.31
N ASN A 58 -13.02 -0.25 9.69
CA ASN A 58 -14.40 0.15 10.02
C ASN A 58 -15.11 -0.81 11.00
N SER A 59 -14.56 -2.00 11.25
CA SER A 59 -15.20 -3.03 12.08
C SER A 59 -14.88 -2.91 13.57
N GLU A 60 -14.14 -1.88 13.99
CA GLU A 60 -14.12 -1.45 15.40
C GLU A 60 -15.03 -0.24 15.59
N ARG A 61 -16.33 -0.52 15.60
CA ARG A 61 -17.29 0.20 16.43
C ARG A 61 -17.94 -0.80 17.38
N PHE A 62 -17.13 -1.31 18.30
CA PHE A 62 -17.67 -1.85 19.55
C PHE A 62 -17.72 -0.68 20.55
N SER A 63 -18.96 -0.30 20.86
CA SER A 63 -19.46 0.77 21.74
C SER A 63 -19.88 2.05 21.03
#